data_AF-A0A7C3RLK2-F1
#
_entry.id   AF-A0A7C3RLK2-F1
#
_cell.length_a   1.000
_cell.length_b   1.000
_cell.length_c   1.000
_cell.angle_alpha   90.00
_cell.angle_beta   90.00
_cell.angle_gamma   90.00
#
_symmetry.space_group_name_H-M   'P 1'
#
loop_
_entity.id
_entity.type
_entity.pdbx_description
1 polymer ?
#
loop_
_entity_poly.entity_id
_entity_poly.type
_entity_poly.pdbx_seq_one_letter_code
_entity_poly.pdbx_strand_id
1 'polypeptide(L)'
;MIFIPSSTAILWALMYSEPFGLINHIMEFLRLPREIWLANPKTVLPAVSIANAWYGTPMSYLMILAGLESLDTEPLEASEVDGATYWQKVRHIIFPMVYPIILLVALLRLIDVIRSFSLIWIMTQGGPGTSSTTLPVATFKVSFLQYDYGMGSAWGVINVIVTFVITLLILRRQKG
;
A
#
# COMPACT_ATOMS: atom_id res chain seq x y z
N MET A 1 -9.76 -10.77 -3.22
CA MET A 1 -10.43 -10.13 -4.37
C MET A 1 -9.36 -9.54 -5.29
N ILE A 2 -9.18 -10.08 -6.50
CA ILE A 2 -8.15 -9.63 -7.47
C ILE A 2 -8.59 -8.35 -8.22
N PHE A 3 -9.89 -8.04 -8.23
CA PHE A 3 -10.46 -6.97 -9.05
C PHE A 3 -10.09 -5.55 -8.62
N ILE A 4 -10.03 -5.27 -7.30
CA ILE A 4 -9.83 -3.89 -6.80
C ILE A 4 -8.44 -3.34 -7.17
N PRO A 5 -7.32 -4.07 -6.96
CA PRO A 5 -6.00 -3.59 -7.35
C PRO A 5 -5.86 -3.43 -8.87
N SER A 6 -6.48 -4.31 -9.66
CA SER A 6 -6.40 -4.28 -11.12
C SER A 6 -7.12 -3.07 -11.73
N SER A 7 -8.35 -2.78 -11.29
CA SER A 7 -9.10 -1.61 -11.77
C SER A 7 -8.40 -0.30 -11.38
N THR A 8 -7.86 -0.24 -10.16
CA THR A 8 -7.06 0.90 -9.67
C THR A 8 -5.83 1.10 -10.56
N ALA A 9 -5.12 0.02 -10.89
CA ALA A 9 -3.92 0.08 -11.71
C ALA A 9 -4.20 0.61 -13.12
N ILE A 10 -5.29 0.15 -13.76
CA ILE A 10 -5.69 0.65 -15.08
C ILE A 10 -6.03 2.14 -15.01
N LEU A 11 -6.83 2.56 -14.03
CA LEU A 11 -7.22 3.95 -13.85
C LEU A 11 -6.00 4.86 -13.64
N TRP A 12 -5.07 4.48 -12.76
CA TRP A 12 -3.87 5.25 -12.52
C TRP A 12 -2.89 5.23 -13.70
N ALA A 13 -2.77 4.11 -14.41
CA ALA A 13 -1.98 4.05 -15.64
C ALA A 13 -2.50 5.04 -16.71
N LEU A 14 -3.83 5.18 -16.84
CA LEU A 14 -4.44 6.18 -17.72
C LEU A 14 -4.19 7.60 -17.21
N MET A 15 -4.31 7.86 -15.91
CA MET A 15 -4.05 9.17 -15.32
C MET A 15 -2.60 9.63 -15.50
N TYR A 16 -1.65 8.70 -15.48
CA TYR A 16 -0.22 8.95 -15.70
C TYR A 16 0.22 8.90 -17.17
N SER A 17 -0.68 8.51 -18.09
CA SER A 17 -0.33 8.34 -19.50
C SER A 17 0.04 9.68 -20.17
N GLU A 18 0.96 9.63 -21.13
CA GLU A 18 1.23 10.75 -22.04
C GLU A 18 0.57 10.53 -23.42
N PRO A 19 0.11 11.59 -24.12
CA PRO A 19 0.22 13.02 -23.78
C PRO A 19 -1.07 13.61 -23.16
N PHE A 20 -2.06 12.82 -22.75
CA PHE A 20 -3.36 13.34 -22.30
C PHE A 20 -3.77 12.90 -20.88
N GLY A 21 -2.85 12.32 -20.10
CA GLY A 21 -3.13 11.93 -18.72
C GLY A 21 -3.50 13.11 -17.83
N LEU A 22 -4.52 12.90 -16.98
CA LEU A 22 -5.06 13.90 -16.07
C LEU A 22 -3.98 14.55 -15.18
N ILE A 23 -3.00 13.76 -14.71
CA ILE A 23 -1.96 14.29 -13.81
C ILE A 23 -1.08 15.31 -14.53
N ASN A 24 -0.64 15.02 -15.75
CA ASN A 24 0.14 15.97 -16.52
C ASN A 24 -0.67 17.22 -16.91
N HIS A 25 -1.98 17.09 -17.13
CA HIS A 25 -2.84 18.26 -17.36
C HIS A 25 -2.93 19.16 -16.12
N ILE A 26 -3.05 18.57 -14.92
CA ILE A 26 -3.02 19.32 -13.65
C ILE A 26 -1.65 20.00 -13.46
N MET A 27 -0.55 19.32 -13.79
CA MET A 27 0.79 19.92 -13.73
C MET A 27 0.91 21.13 -14.66
N GLU A 28 0.45 21.02 -15.91
CA GLU A 28 0.44 22.13 -16.86
C GLU A 28 -0.40 23.32 -16.36
N PHE A 29 -1.59 23.05 -15.80
CA PHE A 29 -2.43 24.08 -15.18
C PHE A 29 -1.71 24.82 -14.04
N LEU A 30 -0.92 24.08 -13.25
CA LEU A 30 -0.07 24.63 -12.17
C LEU A 30 1.27 25.19 -12.66
N ARG A 31 1.51 25.24 -13.99
CA ARG A 31 2.76 25.67 -14.62
C ARG A 31 3.99 24.83 -14.24
N LEU A 32 3.78 23.57 -13.89
CA LEU A 32 4.84 22.59 -13.65
C LEU A 32 5.21 21.86 -14.96
N PRO A 33 6.47 21.41 -15.11
CA PRO A 33 6.88 20.63 -16.28
C PRO A 33 6.15 19.28 -16.31
N ARG A 34 5.89 18.77 -17.51
CA ARG A 34 5.32 17.44 -17.72
C ARG A 34 6.32 16.35 -17.34
N GLU A 35 5.82 15.20 -16.94
CA GLU A 35 6.65 14.08 -16.52
C GLU A 35 6.13 12.74 -17.09
N ILE A 36 7.08 11.87 -17.45
CA ILE A 36 6.79 10.53 -17.96
C ILE A 36 6.79 9.56 -16.77
N TRP A 37 5.80 9.72 -15.90
CA TRP A 37 5.71 9.12 -14.55
C TRP A 37 6.10 7.64 -14.48
N LEU A 38 5.63 6.82 -15.41
CA LEU A 38 5.83 5.36 -15.41
C LEU A 38 7.07 4.91 -16.19
N ALA A 39 7.70 5.79 -16.99
CA ALA A 39 8.88 5.48 -17.77
C ALA A 39 10.17 6.12 -17.23
N ASN A 40 10.06 7.00 -16.23
CA ASN A 40 11.21 7.61 -15.57
C ASN A 40 11.57 6.84 -14.27
N PRO A 41 12.81 6.30 -14.13
CA PRO A 41 13.24 5.54 -12.95
C PRO A 41 13.09 6.27 -11.62
N LYS A 42 13.12 7.61 -11.64
CA LYS A 42 13.01 8.43 -10.42
C LYS A 42 11.57 8.57 -9.93
N THR A 43 10.59 8.48 -10.84
CA THR A 43 9.18 8.78 -10.55
C THR A 43 8.31 7.54 -10.49
N VAL A 44 8.77 6.43 -11.07
CA VAL A 44 7.97 5.20 -11.18
C VAL A 44 7.55 4.64 -9.82
N LEU A 45 8.46 4.61 -8.84
CA LEU A 45 8.16 4.09 -7.51
C LEU A 45 7.17 4.99 -6.76
N PRO A 46 7.39 6.32 -6.67
CA PRO A 46 6.38 7.23 -6.15
C PRO A 46 5.01 7.10 -6.83
N ALA A 47 4.96 7.01 -8.16
CA ALA A 47 3.71 6.91 -8.92
C ALA A 47 2.92 5.64 -8.58
N VAL A 48 3.62 4.50 -8.53
CA VAL A 48 3.04 3.19 -8.14
C VAL A 48 2.62 3.19 -6.66
N SER A 49 3.40 3.81 -5.77
CA SER A 49 3.06 3.94 -4.35
C SER A 49 1.82 4.80 -4.12
N ILE A 50 1.65 5.89 -4.86
CA ILE A 50 0.44 6.73 -4.79
C ILE A 50 -0.79 5.94 -5.23
N ALA A 51 -0.69 5.20 -6.34
CA ALA A 51 -1.78 4.34 -6.80
C ALA A 51 -2.14 3.24 -5.78
N ASN A 52 -1.12 2.66 -5.11
CA ASN A 52 -1.33 1.69 -4.04
C ASN A 52 -2.02 2.32 -2.81
N ALA A 53 -1.55 3.49 -2.38
CA ALA A 53 -2.12 4.23 -1.26
C ALA A 53 -3.57 4.65 -1.54
N TRP A 54 -3.91 4.95 -2.80
CA TRP A 54 -5.26 5.35 -3.18
C TRP A 54 -6.32 4.29 -2.87
N TYR A 55 -6.07 3.01 -3.22
CA TYR A 55 -7.02 1.94 -2.87
C TYR A 55 -6.84 1.44 -1.43
N GLY A 56 -5.61 1.51 -0.90
CA GLY A 56 -5.30 1.03 0.44
C GLY A 56 -5.89 1.90 1.54
N THR A 57 -5.91 3.21 1.35
CA THR A 57 -6.33 4.18 2.39
C THR A 57 -7.79 3.98 2.82
N PRO A 58 -8.79 3.87 1.92
CA PRO A 58 -10.17 3.63 2.32
C PRO A 58 -10.33 2.33 3.11
N MET A 59 -9.63 1.27 2.70
CA MET A 59 -9.68 -0.02 3.40
C MET A 59 -9.08 0.07 4.81
N SER A 60 -7.91 0.72 4.94
CA SER A 60 -7.29 0.96 6.24
C SER A 60 -8.17 1.82 7.14
N TYR A 61 -8.82 2.85 6.59
CA TYR A 61 -9.76 3.68 7.34
C TYR A 61 -10.91 2.86 7.92
N LEU A 62 -11.56 2.02 7.10
CA LEU A 62 -12.66 1.17 7.56
C LEU A 62 -12.22 0.17 8.64
N MET A 63 -11.03 -0.40 8.52
CA MET A 63 -10.50 -1.30 9.55
C MET A 63 -10.22 -0.57 10.87
N ILE A 64 -9.64 0.63 10.80
CA ILE A 64 -9.38 1.45 11.99
C ILE A 64 -10.71 1.88 12.63
N LEU A 65 -11.70 2.26 11.83
CA LEU A 65 -13.03 2.63 12.28
C LEU A 65 -13.73 1.47 12.99
N ALA A 66 -13.70 0.26 12.41
CA ALA A 66 -14.27 -0.92 13.05
C ALA A 66 -13.57 -1.28 14.37
N GLY A 67 -12.25 -1.09 14.46
CA GLY A 67 -11.52 -1.24 15.71
C GLY A 67 -11.90 -0.18 16.73
N LEU A 68 -12.07 1.07 16.30
CA LEU A 68 -12.54 2.17 17.13
C LEU A 68 -13.92 1.90 17.74
N GLU A 69 -14.86 1.39 16.95
CA GLU A 69 -16.22 1.04 17.41
C GLU A 69 -16.23 -0.11 18.44
N SER A 70 -15.16 -0.91 18.51
CA SER A 70 -15.04 -2.00 19.49
C SER A 70 -14.49 -1.56 20.86
N LEU A 71 -14.01 -0.32 20.97
CA LEU A 71 -13.44 0.21 22.20
C LEU A 71 -14.53 0.74 23.14
N ASP A 72 -14.29 0.62 24.43
CA ASP A 72 -15.16 1.18 25.46
C ASP A 72 -15.20 2.72 25.41
N THR A 73 -16.39 3.31 25.56
CA THR A 73 -16.59 4.75 25.60
C THR A 73 -16.40 5.33 27.00
N GLU A 74 -16.36 4.51 28.06
CA GLU A 74 -16.18 4.96 29.44
C GLU A 74 -14.98 5.92 29.65
N PRO A 75 -13.78 5.68 29.10
CA PRO A 75 -12.64 6.60 29.26
C PRO A 75 -12.87 7.97 28.62
N LEU A 76 -13.66 8.03 27.54
CA LEU A 76 -14.03 9.27 26.87
C LEU A 76 -15.03 10.06 27.71
N GLU A 77 -16.06 9.40 28.24
CA GLU A 77 -17.07 10.03 29.09
C GLU A 77 -16.46 10.55 30.41
N ALA A 78 -15.59 9.77 31.05
CA ALA A 78 -14.87 10.18 32.25
C ALA A 78 -14.03 11.45 32.01
N SER A 79 -13.37 11.53 30.85
CA SER A 79 -12.55 12.70 30.51
C SER A 79 -13.36 13.98 30.31
N GLU A 80 -14.65 13.88 29.97
CA GLU A 80 -15.55 15.03 29.87
C GLU A 80 -15.93 15.56 31.25
N VAL A 81 -16.13 14.66 32.21
CA VAL A 81 -16.35 15.03 33.62
C VAL A 81 -15.10 15.71 34.21
N ASP A 82 -13.91 15.24 33.84
CA ASP A 82 -12.62 15.81 34.26
C ASP A 82 -12.25 17.12 33.54
N GLY A 83 -13.09 17.60 32.61
CA GLY A 83 -12.87 18.86 31.89
C GLY A 83 -11.75 18.81 30.85
N ALA A 84 -11.43 17.62 30.31
CA ALA A 84 -10.39 17.47 29.30
C ALA A 84 -10.75 18.18 27.97
N THR A 85 -9.82 18.98 27.47
CA THR A 85 -9.95 19.62 26.15
C THR A 85 -9.86 18.59 25.01
N TYR A 86 -10.39 18.93 23.84
CA TYR A 86 -10.37 18.05 22.65
C TYR A 86 -8.97 17.49 22.34
N TRP A 87 -7.93 18.34 22.37
CA TRP A 87 -6.56 17.90 22.10
C TRP A 87 -5.98 16.98 23.17
N GLN A 88 -6.37 17.16 24.43
CA GLN A 88 -6.01 16.24 25.51
C GLN A 88 -6.66 14.87 25.29
N LYS A 89 -7.95 14.84 24.93
CA LYS A 89 -8.68 13.60 24.58
C LYS A 89 -8.02 12.87 23.41
N VAL A 90 -7.71 13.58 22.33
CA VAL A 90 -7.06 12.98 21.15
C VAL A 90 -5.70 12.38 21.50
N ARG A 91 -4.84 13.13 22.18
CA ARG A 91 -3.45 12.71 22.43
C ARG A 91 -3.31 11.66 23.52
N HIS A 92 -4.09 11.75 24.59
CA HIS A 92 -3.90 10.93 25.80
C HIS A 92 -4.90 9.79 25.93
N ILE A 93 -6.02 9.82 25.19
CA ILE A 93 -7.08 8.82 25.28
C ILE A 93 -7.23 8.11 23.94
N ILE A 94 -7.68 8.83 22.92
CA ILE A 94 -8.01 8.25 21.61
C ILE A 94 -6.77 7.65 20.95
N PHE A 95 -5.68 8.41 20.82
CA PHE A 95 -4.49 7.92 20.12
C PHE A 95 -3.87 6.68 20.79
N PRO A 96 -3.65 6.64 22.13
CA PRO A 96 -3.18 5.43 22.81
C PRO A 96 -4.13 4.23 22.68
N MET A 97 -5.45 4.44 22.75
CA MET A 97 -6.43 3.36 22.61
C MET A 97 -6.47 2.77 21.19
N VAL A 98 -6.30 3.62 20.17
CA VAL A 98 -6.39 3.22 18.76
C VAL A 98 -5.04 2.75 18.20
N TYR A 99 -3.93 3.10 18.85
CA TYR A 99 -2.57 2.74 18.41
C TYR A 99 -2.38 1.23 18.14
N PRO A 100 -2.86 0.29 18.99
CA PRO A 100 -2.77 -1.14 18.70
C PRO A 100 -3.51 -1.56 17.44
N ILE A 101 -4.67 -0.94 17.17
CA ILE A 101 -5.47 -1.17 15.95
C ILE A 101 -4.73 -0.62 14.72
N ILE A 102 -4.18 0.60 14.81
CA ILE A 102 -3.38 1.19 13.72
C ILE A 102 -2.19 0.30 13.39
N LEU A 103 -1.48 -0.20 14.40
CA LEU A 103 -0.38 -1.13 14.20
C LEU A 103 -0.86 -2.39 13.49
N LEU A 104 -1.93 -3.03 13.95
CA LEU A 104 -2.49 -4.21 13.30
C LEU A 104 -2.83 -3.95 11.82
N VAL A 105 -3.51 -2.84 11.53
CA VAL A 105 -3.89 -2.47 10.16
C VAL A 105 -2.67 -2.17 9.30
N ALA A 106 -1.69 -1.44 9.82
CA ALA A 106 -0.44 -1.14 9.11
C ALA A 106 0.33 -2.42 8.77
N LEU A 107 0.31 -3.41 9.66
CA LEU A 107 0.94 -4.71 9.44
C LEU A 107 0.23 -5.52 8.34
N LEU A 108 -1.11 -5.56 8.37
CA LEU A 108 -1.90 -6.17 7.30
C LEU A 108 -1.65 -5.49 5.94
N ARG A 109 -1.54 -4.15 5.93
CA ARG A 109 -1.20 -3.38 4.72
C ARG A 109 0.19 -3.69 4.21
N LEU A 110 1.18 -3.81 5.10
CA LEU A 110 2.55 -4.14 4.70
C LEU A 110 2.59 -5.50 3.98
N ILE A 111 1.88 -6.51 4.50
CA ILE A 111 1.77 -7.82 3.86
C ILE A 111 1.12 -7.72 2.48
N ASP A 112 0.05 -6.92 2.34
CA ASP A 112 -0.61 -6.70 1.04
C ASP A 112 0.32 -6.04 0.01
N VAL A 113 1.11 -5.04 0.44
CA VAL A 113 2.05 -4.34 -0.44
C VAL A 113 3.18 -5.27 -0.92
N ILE A 114 3.77 -6.06 -0.04
CA ILE A 114 4.85 -7.02 -0.39
C ILE A 114 4.38 -8.03 -1.44
N ARG A 115 3.12 -8.45 -1.35
CA ARG A 115 2.51 -9.43 -2.24
C ARG A 115 1.88 -8.80 -3.49
N SER A 116 1.99 -7.49 -3.66
CA SER A 116 1.33 -6.78 -4.75
C SER A 116 1.94 -7.17 -6.11
N PHE A 117 1.15 -7.90 -6.90
CA PHE A 117 1.51 -8.28 -8.26
C PHE A 117 0.74 -7.47 -9.29
N SER A 118 -0.60 -7.56 -9.27
CA SER A 118 -1.46 -7.03 -10.34
C SER A 118 -1.24 -5.54 -10.58
N LEU A 119 -1.09 -4.74 -9.52
CA LEU A 119 -0.94 -3.29 -9.64
C LEU A 119 0.36 -2.93 -10.37
N ILE A 120 1.48 -3.52 -9.95
CA ILE A 120 2.79 -3.27 -10.53
C ILE A 120 2.86 -3.81 -11.96
N TRP A 121 2.32 -5.02 -12.17
CA TRP A 121 2.28 -5.66 -13.49
C TRP A 121 1.52 -4.81 -14.51
N ILE A 122 0.31 -4.36 -14.17
CA ILE A 122 -0.53 -3.56 -15.08
C ILE A 122 0.09 -2.19 -15.36
N MET A 123 0.63 -1.52 -14.34
CA MET A 123 1.15 -0.15 -14.53
C MET A 123 2.49 -0.11 -15.24
N THR A 124 3.40 -1.04 -14.94
CA THR A 124 4.82 -0.89 -15.31
C THR A 124 5.48 -2.16 -15.80
N GLN A 125 4.87 -3.33 -15.56
CA GLN A 125 5.51 -4.64 -15.74
C GLN A 125 6.90 -4.71 -15.07
N GLY A 126 7.14 -3.97 -13.99
CA GLY A 126 8.43 -3.90 -13.29
C GLY A 126 9.48 -2.96 -13.89
N GLY A 127 9.12 -2.16 -14.90
CA GLY A 127 10.00 -1.17 -15.54
C GLY A 127 9.95 0.22 -14.88
N PRO A 128 10.63 1.23 -15.48
CA PRO A 128 11.61 1.12 -16.56
C PRO A 128 12.84 0.29 -16.15
N GLY A 129 13.34 -0.56 -17.04
CA GLY A 129 14.36 -1.55 -16.70
C GLY A 129 13.89 -2.50 -15.60
N THR A 130 14.51 -2.42 -14.42
CA THR A 130 14.13 -3.18 -13.22
C THR A 130 13.68 -2.31 -12.05
N SER A 131 13.48 -1.00 -12.27
CA SER A 131 13.27 -0.01 -11.20
C SER A 131 12.03 -0.23 -10.34
N SER A 132 11.00 -0.92 -10.85
CA SER A 132 9.80 -1.29 -10.07
C SER A 132 9.60 -2.81 -9.99
N THR A 133 10.63 -3.61 -10.32
CA THR A 133 10.52 -5.07 -10.29
C THR A 133 10.48 -5.59 -8.84
N THR A 134 9.38 -6.25 -8.47
CA THR A 134 9.20 -6.93 -7.18
C THR A 134 9.32 -8.44 -7.32
N LEU A 135 9.42 -9.16 -6.19
CA LEU A 135 9.49 -10.64 -6.20
C LEU A 135 8.35 -11.29 -6.98
N PRO A 136 7.06 -10.94 -6.79
CA PRO A 136 5.97 -11.51 -7.59
C PRO A 136 6.12 -11.24 -9.10
N VAL A 137 6.56 -10.03 -9.47
CA VAL A 137 6.77 -9.65 -10.87
C VAL A 137 7.95 -10.42 -11.47
N ALA A 138 9.05 -10.58 -10.72
CA ALA A 138 10.21 -11.36 -11.14
C ALA A 138 9.84 -12.84 -11.36
N THR A 139 9.11 -13.46 -10.42
CA THR A 139 8.58 -14.82 -10.57
C THR A 139 7.80 -14.95 -11.87
N PHE A 140 6.87 -14.02 -12.13
CA PHE A 140 6.06 -14.08 -13.35
C PHE A 140 6.90 -13.94 -14.63
N LYS A 141 7.84 -12.99 -14.68
CA LYS A 141 8.73 -12.79 -15.84
C LYS A 141 9.54 -14.04 -16.14
N VAL A 142 10.16 -14.64 -15.13
CA VAL A 142 11.02 -15.82 -15.30
C VAL A 142 10.20 -17.05 -15.70
N SER A 143 9.08 -17.30 -15.02
CA SER A 143 8.23 -18.46 -15.32
C SER A 143 7.54 -18.38 -16.68
N PHE A 144 6.97 -17.23 -17.04
CA PHE A 144 6.04 -17.14 -18.17
C PHE A 144 6.55 -16.37 -19.37
N LEU A 145 7.54 -15.47 -19.21
CA LEU A 145 8.14 -14.78 -20.35
C LEU A 145 9.46 -15.41 -20.79
N GLN A 146 10.24 -15.95 -19.85
CA GLN A 146 11.50 -16.65 -20.13
C GLN A 146 11.31 -18.17 -20.26
N TYR A 147 10.13 -18.69 -19.93
CA TYR A 147 9.79 -20.12 -19.93
C TYR A 147 10.69 -20.99 -19.04
N ASP A 148 11.39 -20.37 -18.08
CA ASP A 148 12.21 -21.08 -17.10
C ASP A 148 11.39 -21.34 -15.83
N TYR A 149 10.62 -22.42 -15.85
CA TYR A 149 9.81 -22.83 -14.72
C TYR A 149 10.65 -23.26 -13.50
N GLY A 150 11.90 -23.71 -13.70
CA GLY A 150 12.79 -24.11 -12.61
C GLY A 150 13.25 -22.90 -11.80
N MET A 151 13.83 -21.91 -12.49
CA MET A 151 14.24 -20.66 -11.85
C MET A 151 13.03 -19.86 -11.34
N GLY A 152 11.93 -19.86 -12.09
CA GLY A 152 10.68 -19.21 -11.67
C GLY A 152 10.11 -19.81 -10.38
N SER A 153 10.15 -21.13 -10.23
CA SER A 153 9.75 -21.81 -9.00
C SER A 153 10.66 -21.43 -7.81
N ALA A 154 11.97 -21.32 -8.02
CA ALA A 154 12.90 -20.86 -6.99
C ALA A 154 12.57 -19.43 -6.51
N TRP A 155 12.29 -18.49 -7.44
CA TRP A 155 11.81 -17.15 -7.09
C TRP A 155 10.50 -17.18 -6.30
N GLY A 156 9.57 -18.07 -6.68
CA GLY A 156 8.31 -18.26 -5.97
C GLY A 156 8.51 -18.73 -4.53
N VAL A 157 9.39 -19.71 -4.31
CA VAL A 157 9.74 -20.20 -2.96
C VAL A 157 10.38 -19.09 -2.12
N ILE A 158 11.31 -18.32 -2.68
CA ILE A 158 11.92 -17.17 -1.99
C ILE A 158 10.85 -16.16 -1.57
N ASN A 159 9.91 -15.85 -2.45
CA ASN A 159 8.81 -14.93 -2.15
C ASN A 159 7.95 -15.42 -0.97
N VAL A 160 7.63 -16.72 -0.94
CA VAL A 160 6.91 -17.34 0.18
C VAL A 160 7.71 -17.25 1.48
N ILE A 161 9.00 -17.59 1.46
CA ILE A 161 9.87 -17.53 2.65
C ILE A 161 9.97 -16.10 3.18
N VAL A 162 10.22 -15.12 2.32
CA VAL A 162 10.32 -13.71 2.69
C VAL A 162 9.00 -13.23 3.33
N THR A 163 7.87 -13.51 2.68
CA THR A 163 6.55 -13.16 3.20
C THR A 163 6.28 -13.81 4.56
N PHE A 164 6.64 -15.08 4.71
CA PHE A 164 6.45 -15.84 5.94
C PHE A 164 7.31 -15.32 7.09
N VAL A 165 8.60 -15.05 6.86
CA VAL A 165 9.52 -14.50 7.86
C VAL A 165 9.04 -13.13 8.33
N ILE A 166 8.64 -12.25 7.41
CA ILE A 166 8.12 -10.92 7.75
C ILE A 166 6.86 -11.06 8.61
N THR A 167 5.92 -11.92 8.20
CA THR A 167 4.68 -12.18 8.96
C THR A 167 4.96 -12.72 10.36
N LEU A 168 5.91 -13.65 10.52
CA LEU A 168 6.29 -14.19 11.81
C LEU A 168 6.93 -13.15 12.73
N LEU A 169 7.85 -12.33 12.20
CA LEU A 169 8.48 -11.25 12.97
C LEU A 169 7.44 -10.26 13.49
N ILE A 170 6.46 -9.95 12.65
CA ILE A 170 5.34 -9.07 12.98
C ILE A 170 4.47 -9.67 14.09
N LEU A 171 4.04 -10.92 13.95
CA LEU A 171 3.18 -11.58 14.95
C LEU A 171 3.88 -11.74 16.30
N ARG A 172 5.19 -12.00 16.30
CA ARG A 172 5.98 -12.08 17.54
C ARG A 172 6.03 -10.74 18.28
N ARG A 173 6.06 -9.61 17.56
CA ARG A 173 6.02 -8.27 18.17
C ARG A 173 4.64 -7.83 18.66
N GLN A 174 3.57 -8.49 18.23
CA GLN A 174 2.22 -8.21 18.75
C GLN A 174 1.88 -8.97 20.03
N LYS A 175 2.57 -10.08 20.30
CA LYS A 175 2.33 -10.93 21.47
C LYS A 175 3.22 -10.60 22.69
N GLY A 176 4.17 -9.68 22.56
CA GLY A 176 5.05 -9.22 23.64
C GLY A 176 4.86 -7.74 23.85
#